data_AF-A0A961HVM3-F1
#
_entry.id   AF-A0A961HVM3-F1
#
_cell.length_a   1.000
_cell.length_b   1.000
_cell.length_c   1.000
_cell.angle_alpha   90.00
_cell.angle_beta   90.00
_cell.angle_gamma   90.00
#
_symmetry.space_group_name_H-M   'P 1'
#
loop_
_entity.id
_entity.type
_entity.pdbx_description
1 polymer ?
#
loop_
_entity_poly.entity_id
_entity_poly.type
_entity_poly.pdbx_seq_one_letter_code
_entity_poly.pdbx_strand_id
1 'polypeptide(L)'
;LGATIDFHKMEGIAHDNRHEKLYVAFASLSGGMLPLNAGDAGYHHRDEIDHIRLPQAQRCGGIYALQLKADQTDSDGRPMDSAYVAVNMRPELLGRSSANGVNDCDPNTIAGPDNLTFIPGADLLIVAEDNDDIFRNDMVWTYRVTDPKPESAERKLTRIVSVPYGAEATSTYFYDNYHGYAYLMVVAQKPYGKTLSRYADRMRTGAVQFPPQLRGEYRELYELLHQPIPEEYKGAIIGTVGPIPVASLPAMPEDAP
;
A
#
# COMPACT_ATOMS: atom_id res chain seq x y z
N LEU A 1 9.86 20.49 19.03
CA LEU A 1 9.15 19.54 18.16
C LEU A 1 10.05 18.32 18.04
N GLY A 2 9.66 17.19 18.62
CA GLY A 2 10.48 15.98 18.76
C GLY A 2 9.88 14.77 18.04
N ALA A 3 9.31 15.00 16.85
CA ALA A 3 8.80 13.91 16.03
C ALA A 3 9.97 13.14 15.40
N THR A 4 9.79 11.83 15.22
CA THR A 4 10.74 11.01 14.47
C THR A 4 10.76 11.43 13.00
N ILE A 5 11.93 11.31 12.38
CA ILE A 5 12.16 11.49 10.94
C ILE A 5 12.53 10.16 10.26
N ASP A 6 12.41 9.05 10.99
CA ASP A 6 12.89 7.74 10.57
C ASP A 6 11.95 7.06 9.59
N PHE A 7 10.66 7.45 9.60
CA PHE A 7 9.68 6.89 8.68
C PHE A 7 10.08 7.18 7.23
N HIS A 8 10.25 6.10 6.48
CA HIS A 8 10.54 6.13 5.06
C HIS A 8 9.31 5.64 4.32
N LYS A 9 8.90 6.36 3.27
CA LYS A 9 7.79 5.95 2.40
C LYS A 9 6.51 5.64 3.18
N MET A 10 6.20 6.48 4.18
CA MET A 10 4.90 6.49 4.86
C MET A 10 3.89 7.15 3.93
N GLU A 11 2.86 6.40 3.54
CA GLU A 11 1.89 6.81 2.53
C GLU A 11 0.50 7.02 3.18
N GLY A 12 -0.53 6.34 2.68
CA GLY A 12 -1.91 6.49 3.13
C GLY A 12 -2.21 5.89 4.50
N ILE A 13 -3.29 6.38 5.09
CA ILE A 13 -3.80 5.96 6.39
C ILE A 13 -5.29 5.64 6.32
N ALA A 14 -5.78 4.76 7.19
CA ALA A 14 -7.20 4.48 7.34
C ALA A 14 -7.58 4.30 8.82
N HIS A 15 -8.69 4.88 9.23
CA HIS A 15 -9.17 4.81 10.61
C HIS A 15 -10.30 3.78 10.74
N ASP A 16 -10.13 2.86 11.67
CA ASP A 16 -11.14 1.93 12.14
C ASP A 16 -11.67 2.40 13.48
N ASN A 17 -12.81 3.10 13.42
CA ASN A 17 -13.47 3.67 14.58
C ASN A 17 -14.03 2.58 15.52
N ARG A 18 -14.32 1.38 15.02
CA ARG A 18 -14.93 0.30 15.82
C ARG A 18 -13.93 -0.36 16.75
N HIS A 19 -12.70 -0.54 16.27
CA HIS A 19 -11.62 -1.14 17.06
C HIS A 19 -10.61 -0.12 17.57
N GLU A 20 -10.85 1.17 17.33
CA GLU A 20 -9.97 2.28 17.68
C GLU A 20 -8.55 2.05 17.13
N LYS A 21 -8.44 1.68 15.86
CA LYS A 21 -7.15 1.41 15.20
C LYS A 21 -6.92 2.38 14.05
N LEU A 22 -5.69 2.87 13.94
CA LEU A 22 -5.19 3.57 12.76
C LEU A 22 -4.29 2.62 11.98
N TYR A 23 -4.60 2.41 10.70
CA TYR A 23 -3.74 1.72 9.77
C TYR A 23 -2.88 2.72 9.01
N VAL A 24 -1.61 2.42 8.83
CA VAL A 24 -0.65 3.25 8.10
C VAL A 24 0.09 2.37 7.10
N ALA A 25 0.08 2.77 5.84
CA ALA A 25 0.80 2.11 4.77
C ALA A 25 2.24 2.61 4.70
N PHE A 26 3.16 1.69 4.45
CA PHE A 26 4.55 1.95 4.13
C PHE A 26 4.87 1.25 2.82
N ALA A 27 5.13 2.02 1.75
CA ALA A 27 5.44 1.43 0.44
C ALA A 27 6.75 0.62 0.48
N SER A 28 7.69 1.00 1.35
CA SER A 28 8.86 0.19 1.69
C SER A 28 9.31 0.43 3.14
N LEU A 29 9.84 -0.60 3.78
CA LEU A 29 10.46 -0.50 5.11
C LEU A 29 11.98 -0.52 4.93
N SER A 30 12.59 0.63 4.71
CA SER A 30 14.00 0.78 4.34
C SER A 30 14.56 2.15 4.76
N GLY A 31 15.85 2.42 4.49
CA GLY A 31 16.45 3.72 4.82
C GLY A 31 16.37 4.00 6.32
N GLY A 32 15.92 5.19 6.70
CA GLY A 32 15.83 5.66 8.09
C GLY A 32 15.07 4.75 9.06
N MET A 33 14.27 3.78 8.57
CA MET A 33 13.62 2.78 9.43
C MET A 33 14.56 1.62 9.84
N LEU A 34 15.78 1.60 9.31
CA LEU A 34 16.84 0.66 9.66
C LEU A 34 17.87 1.35 10.55
N PRO A 35 18.70 0.60 11.29
CA PRO A 35 19.84 1.17 12.01
C PRO A 35 20.73 2.03 11.10
N LEU A 36 21.29 3.12 11.62
CA LEU A 36 22.12 4.08 10.88
C LEU A 36 23.32 3.47 10.12
N ASN A 37 23.78 2.29 10.54
CA ASN A 37 24.88 1.55 9.93
C ASN A 37 24.40 0.42 8.99
N ALA A 38 23.10 0.32 8.71
CA ALA A 38 22.55 -0.60 7.73
C ALA A 38 22.97 -0.13 6.33
N GLY A 39 23.86 -0.88 5.68
CA GLY A 39 24.38 -0.57 4.34
C GLY A 39 23.38 -0.76 3.19
N ASP A 40 22.11 -0.37 3.39
CA ASP A 40 21.11 -0.38 2.32
C ASP A 40 21.20 0.88 1.44
N ALA A 41 20.52 0.84 0.30
CA ALA A 41 20.49 1.97 -0.65
C ALA A 41 19.50 3.08 -0.24
N GLY A 42 18.88 2.98 0.93
CA GLY A 42 17.88 3.93 1.40
C GLY A 42 18.50 5.22 1.92
N TYR A 43 17.71 6.29 1.97
CA TYR A 43 18.13 7.51 2.63
C TYR A 43 18.08 7.30 4.16
N HIS A 44 19.22 7.49 4.82
CA HIS A 44 19.35 7.44 6.28
C HIS A 44 19.49 8.85 6.82
N HIS A 45 18.50 9.30 7.59
CA HIS A 45 18.68 10.49 8.41
C HIS A 45 19.70 10.17 9.51
N ARG A 46 20.80 10.92 9.58
CA ARG A 46 21.79 10.78 10.66
C ARG A 46 21.35 11.54 11.90
N ASP A 47 20.16 11.27 12.40
CA ASP A 47 19.81 11.75 13.74
C ASP A 47 20.51 10.88 14.79
N GLU A 48 20.74 11.42 15.98
CA GLU A 48 21.45 10.70 17.05
C GLU A 48 20.51 9.77 17.85
N ILE A 49 19.19 9.82 17.61
CA ILE A 49 18.17 9.19 18.46
C ILE A 49 17.74 7.83 17.91
N ASP A 50 17.67 7.67 16.58
CA ASP A 50 17.40 6.42 15.86
C ASP A 50 16.19 5.69 16.47
N HIS A 51 14.99 6.26 16.34
CA HIS A 51 13.80 5.75 17.01
C HIS A 51 13.33 4.40 16.44
N ILE A 52 13.58 4.13 15.15
CA ILE A 52 13.10 2.95 14.44
C ILE A 52 14.29 2.11 13.95
N ARG A 53 14.39 0.87 14.45
CA ARG A 53 15.50 -0.05 14.14
C ARG A 53 14.99 -1.40 13.66
N LEU A 54 14.39 -1.44 12.47
CA LEU A 54 14.00 -2.71 11.87
C LEU A 54 15.25 -3.55 11.53
N PRO A 55 15.22 -4.87 11.75
CA PRO A 55 16.43 -5.70 11.62
C PRO A 55 16.91 -5.84 10.18
N GLN A 56 16.04 -5.62 9.20
CA GLN A 56 16.36 -5.70 7.77
C GLN A 56 15.35 -4.92 6.94
N ALA A 57 15.77 -4.52 5.74
CA ALA A 57 14.89 -3.89 4.76
C ALA A 57 13.79 -4.86 4.29
N GLN A 58 12.57 -4.35 4.14
CA GLN A 58 11.46 -5.03 3.46
C GLN A 58 10.95 -4.12 2.33
N ARG A 59 11.46 -4.36 1.12
CA ARG A 59 11.18 -3.52 -0.07
C ARG A 59 9.75 -3.63 -0.58
N CYS A 60 9.04 -4.70 -0.24
CA CYS A 60 7.64 -4.88 -0.62
C CYS A 60 6.68 -4.13 0.32
N GLY A 61 7.21 -3.47 1.35
CA GLY A 61 6.44 -2.64 2.25
C GLY A 61 5.53 -3.43 3.19
N GLY A 62 4.59 -2.72 3.78
CA GLY A 62 3.63 -3.27 4.71
C GLY A 62 2.67 -2.23 5.26
N ILE A 63 1.71 -2.72 6.03
CA ILE A 63 0.72 -1.94 6.75
C ILE A 63 0.95 -2.18 8.23
N TYR A 64 1.00 -1.10 9.00
CA TYR A 64 1.08 -1.14 10.45
C TYR A 64 -0.25 -0.68 11.05
N ALA A 65 -0.67 -1.34 12.12
CA ALA A 65 -1.79 -0.94 12.95
C ALA A 65 -1.29 -0.26 14.22
N LEU A 66 -1.91 0.86 14.55
CA LEU A 66 -1.66 1.63 15.76
C LEU A 66 -2.95 1.64 16.59
N GLN A 67 -2.87 1.20 17.84
CA GLN A 67 -3.99 1.33 18.76
C GLN A 67 -4.13 2.79 19.19
N LEU A 68 -5.35 3.32 19.07
CA LEU A 68 -5.73 4.65 19.53
C LEU A 68 -6.36 4.55 20.92
N LYS A 69 -6.04 5.51 21.79
CA LYS A 69 -6.60 5.64 23.14
C LYS A 69 -6.77 7.10 23.54
N ALA A 70 -7.79 7.35 24.35
CA ALA A 70 -7.97 8.61 25.08
C ALA A 70 -7.08 8.66 26.35
N ASP A 71 -7.12 9.80 27.05
CA ASP A 71 -6.54 9.99 28.38
C ASP A 71 -5.04 9.68 28.49
N GLN A 72 -4.30 9.92 27.40
CA GLN A 72 -2.85 9.79 27.41
C GLN A 72 -2.17 11.06 27.93
N THR A 73 -0.94 10.92 28.40
CA THR A 73 -0.10 12.04 28.84
C THR A 73 1.16 12.13 27.99
N ASP A 74 1.67 13.34 27.77
CA ASP A 74 2.96 13.56 27.12
C ASP A 74 4.15 13.12 28.02
N SER A 75 5.36 13.25 27.50
CA SER A 75 6.60 12.90 28.23
C SER A 75 6.86 13.78 29.46
N ASP A 76 6.22 14.94 29.56
CA ASP A 76 6.31 15.86 30.71
C ASP A 76 5.16 15.63 31.71
N GLY A 77 4.31 14.61 31.47
CA GLY A 77 3.16 14.27 32.31
C GLY A 77 1.94 15.17 32.10
N ARG A 78 1.88 15.98 31.03
CA ARG A 78 0.72 16.82 30.73
C ARG A 78 -0.34 16.00 29.98
N PRO A 79 -1.63 16.15 30.31
CA PRO A 79 -2.71 15.44 29.62
C PRO A 79 -2.78 15.85 28.15
N MET A 80 -2.99 14.87 27.28
CA MET A 80 -3.26 15.05 25.86
C MET A 80 -4.77 15.03 25.63
N ASP A 81 -5.35 16.18 25.24
CA ASP A 81 -6.79 16.33 24.97
C ASP A 81 -7.15 15.72 23.59
N SER A 82 -7.12 14.40 23.50
CA SER A 82 -7.46 13.65 22.27
C SER A 82 -7.88 12.23 22.60
N ALA A 83 -8.93 11.75 21.93
CA ALA A 83 -9.33 10.34 21.95
C ALA A 83 -8.47 9.45 21.04
N TYR A 84 -7.65 10.06 20.19
CA TYR A 84 -6.97 9.41 19.07
C TYR A 84 -5.45 9.35 19.25
N VAL A 85 -4.97 9.18 20.48
CA VAL A 85 -3.52 9.06 20.72
C VAL A 85 -3.06 7.64 20.40
N ALA A 86 -2.14 7.51 19.44
CA ALA A 86 -1.52 6.24 19.13
C ALA A 86 -0.57 5.80 20.25
N VAL A 87 -0.83 4.65 20.85
CA VAL A 87 -0.06 4.12 22.00
C VAL A 87 0.86 2.97 21.65
N ASN A 88 0.74 2.44 20.42
CA ASN A 88 1.63 1.42 19.88
C ASN A 88 1.61 1.48 18.36
N MET A 89 2.50 0.69 17.76
CA MET A 89 2.58 0.48 16.32
C MET A 89 3.06 -0.95 16.08
N ARG A 90 2.28 -1.75 15.35
CA ARG A 90 2.58 -3.17 15.10
C ARG A 90 2.34 -3.51 13.63
N PRO A 91 3.13 -4.42 13.04
CA PRO A 91 2.86 -4.86 11.68
C PRO A 91 1.52 -5.61 11.64
N GLU A 92 0.66 -5.21 10.71
CA GLU A 92 -0.65 -5.83 10.46
C GLU A 92 -0.57 -6.76 9.24
N LEU A 93 0.01 -6.27 8.14
CA LEU A 93 0.16 -7.02 6.89
C LEU A 93 1.49 -6.64 6.24
N LEU A 94 2.31 -7.61 5.86
CA LEU A 94 3.60 -7.38 5.22
C LEU A 94 3.60 -7.95 3.80
N GLY A 95 4.23 -7.22 2.88
CA GLY A 95 4.59 -7.77 1.57
C GLY A 95 5.72 -8.79 1.67
N ARG A 96 5.92 -9.59 0.62
CA ARG A 96 7.01 -10.56 0.55
C ARG A 96 7.79 -10.42 -0.74
N SER A 97 9.11 -10.61 -0.67
CA SER A 97 9.95 -10.76 -1.86
C SER A 97 9.54 -11.99 -2.64
N SER A 98 9.62 -11.91 -3.97
CA SER A 98 9.44 -13.08 -4.83
C SER A 98 10.70 -13.94 -4.86
N ALA A 99 10.53 -15.26 -5.00
CA ALA A 99 11.64 -16.19 -5.24
C ALA A 99 11.87 -16.48 -6.74
N ASN A 100 10.97 -16.01 -7.63
CA ASN A 100 11.00 -16.38 -9.05
C ASN A 100 12.00 -15.57 -9.90
N GLY A 101 12.54 -14.46 -9.37
CA GLY A 101 13.47 -13.58 -10.08
C GLY A 101 12.87 -12.78 -11.25
N VAL A 102 11.54 -12.81 -11.42
CA VAL A 102 10.81 -12.01 -12.42
C VAL A 102 10.24 -10.76 -11.78
N ASN A 103 9.48 -10.93 -10.71
CA ASN A 103 8.98 -9.83 -9.89
C ASN A 103 9.92 -9.63 -8.70
N ASP A 104 10.06 -8.39 -8.22
CA ASP A 104 10.76 -8.10 -6.98
C ASP A 104 9.92 -8.58 -5.77
N CYS A 105 8.59 -8.49 -5.87
CA CYS A 105 7.63 -8.90 -4.83
C CYS A 105 6.71 -10.05 -5.27
N ASP A 106 6.33 -10.92 -4.33
CA ASP A 106 5.43 -12.05 -4.56
C ASP A 106 4.07 -11.54 -5.04
N PRO A 107 3.61 -11.93 -6.25
CA PRO A 107 2.36 -11.45 -6.82
C PRO A 107 1.11 -11.89 -6.03
N ASN A 108 1.23 -12.85 -5.11
CA ASN A 108 0.14 -13.28 -4.24
C ASN A 108 0.10 -12.51 -2.90
N THR A 109 0.93 -11.48 -2.74
CA THR A 109 0.95 -10.60 -1.56
C THR A 109 0.95 -9.14 -1.98
N ILE A 110 0.72 -8.26 -0.99
CA ILE A 110 0.83 -6.81 -1.22
C ILE A 110 2.26 -6.42 -1.62
N ALA A 111 2.40 -5.42 -2.47
CA ALA A 111 3.66 -4.77 -2.77
C ALA A 111 3.45 -3.27 -2.89
N GLY A 112 4.28 -2.47 -2.21
CA GLY A 112 4.18 -1.02 -2.24
C GLY A 112 2.77 -0.51 -1.87
N PRO A 113 2.20 -0.91 -0.71
CA PRO A 113 0.91 -0.36 -0.31
C PRO A 113 1.04 1.16 -0.16
N ASP A 114 0.08 1.88 -0.72
CA ASP A 114 0.04 3.33 -0.71
C ASP A 114 -1.30 3.80 -0.14
N ASN A 115 -2.40 3.59 -0.87
CA ASN A 115 -3.71 4.10 -0.46
C ASN A 115 -4.47 3.05 0.36
N LEU A 116 -5.06 3.49 1.48
CA LEU A 116 -5.86 2.66 2.37
C LEU A 116 -7.28 3.20 2.50
N THR A 117 -8.28 2.31 2.52
CA THR A 117 -9.66 2.63 2.89
C THR A 117 -10.20 1.55 3.81
N PHE A 118 -10.72 1.93 4.96
CA PHE A 118 -11.40 0.99 5.84
C PHE A 118 -12.90 0.96 5.51
N ILE A 119 -13.49 -0.23 5.45
CA ILE A 119 -14.94 -0.43 5.31
C ILE A 119 -15.48 -0.83 6.69
N PRO A 120 -16.11 0.10 7.43
CA PRO A 120 -16.73 -0.22 8.72
C PRO A 120 -17.78 -1.33 8.56
N GLY A 121 -18.07 -2.07 9.64
CA GLY A 121 -19.06 -3.16 9.62
C GLY A 121 -18.61 -4.45 8.94
N ALA A 122 -17.77 -4.38 7.90
CA ALA A 122 -17.26 -5.55 7.18
C ALA A 122 -15.91 -6.07 7.68
N ASP A 123 -15.21 -5.27 8.48
CA ASP A 123 -13.86 -5.53 8.97
C ASP A 123 -12.88 -5.76 7.81
N LEU A 124 -13.00 -4.91 6.78
CA LEU A 124 -12.18 -4.97 5.57
C LEU A 124 -11.37 -3.69 5.43
N LEU A 125 -10.06 -3.88 5.21
CA LEU A 125 -9.16 -2.85 4.75
C LEU A 125 -8.94 -3.02 3.25
N ILE A 126 -9.28 -2.00 2.47
CA ILE A 126 -8.91 -1.90 1.07
C ILE A 126 -7.48 -1.36 0.99
N VAL A 127 -6.64 -2.06 0.23
CA VAL A 127 -5.22 -1.74 0.05
C VAL A 127 -4.97 -1.55 -1.43
N ALA A 128 -4.58 -0.35 -1.83
CA ALA A 128 -4.18 -0.02 -3.19
C ALA A 128 -2.65 0.14 -3.28
N GLU A 129 -2.07 -0.40 -4.34
CA GLU A 129 -0.63 -0.42 -4.54
C GLU A 129 -0.15 0.72 -5.43
N ASP A 130 0.99 1.31 -5.04
CA ASP A 130 1.90 2.10 -5.88
C ASP A 130 3.30 1.49 -5.73
N ASN A 131 3.55 0.36 -6.41
CA ASN A 131 4.87 -0.28 -6.32
C ASN A 131 5.80 0.10 -7.47
N ASP A 132 7.09 -0.04 -7.20
CA ASP A 132 8.18 0.30 -8.11
C ASP A 132 8.65 -0.87 -8.98
N ASP A 133 7.98 -2.04 -8.92
CA ASP A 133 8.30 -3.23 -9.69
C ASP A 133 7.80 -3.09 -11.13
N ILE A 134 8.71 -3.22 -12.09
CA ILE A 134 8.42 -2.96 -13.51
C ILE A 134 7.70 -4.12 -14.20
N PHE A 135 7.69 -5.33 -13.65
CA PHE A 135 7.11 -6.50 -14.32
C PHE A 135 5.74 -6.91 -13.74
N ARG A 136 5.24 -6.14 -12.78
CA ARG A 136 3.98 -6.39 -12.09
C ARG A 136 3.00 -5.25 -12.35
N ASN A 137 1.72 -5.58 -12.53
CA ASN A 137 0.65 -4.59 -12.44
C ASN A 137 0.33 -4.33 -10.97
N ASP A 138 0.04 -3.09 -10.64
CA ASP A 138 -0.48 -2.74 -9.33
C ASP A 138 -1.89 -3.32 -9.14
N MET A 139 -2.19 -3.65 -7.89
CA MET A 139 -3.40 -4.35 -7.51
C MET A 139 -4.14 -3.59 -6.41
N VAL A 140 -5.44 -3.84 -6.33
CA VAL A 140 -6.24 -3.49 -5.16
C VAL A 140 -6.66 -4.77 -4.48
N TRP A 141 -6.48 -4.79 -3.17
CA TRP A 141 -6.80 -5.93 -2.32
C TRP A 141 -7.85 -5.55 -1.29
N THR A 142 -8.67 -6.53 -0.93
CA THR A 142 -9.41 -6.52 0.34
C THR A 142 -8.64 -7.38 1.34
N TYR A 143 -8.31 -6.83 2.49
CA TYR A 143 -7.71 -7.53 3.62
C TYR A 143 -8.67 -7.55 4.79
N ARG A 144 -9.00 -8.73 5.31
CA ARG A 144 -9.86 -8.87 6.48
C ARG A 144 -9.09 -8.61 7.78
N VAL A 145 -9.42 -7.53 8.48
CA VAL A 145 -8.82 -7.19 9.78
C VAL A 145 -9.63 -7.85 10.91
N THR A 146 -9.16 -8.99 11.42
CA THR A 146 -9.83 -9.68 12.55
C THR A 146 -8.83 -9.94 13.66
N ASP A 147 -9.19 -9.60 14.89
CA ASP A 147 -8.47 -9.99 16.12
C ASP A 147 -8.52 -11.53 16.35
N PRO A 148 -7.58 -12.14 17.09
CA PRO A 148 -6.52 -12.94 16.50
C PRO A 148 -6.85 -14.43 16.57
N LYS A 149 -7.16 -15.02 15.42
CA LYS A 149 -6.84 -16.43 15.17
C LYS A 149 -5.97 -16.53 13.92
N PRO A 150 -4.88 -17.32 13.97
CA PRO A 150 -3.89 -17.38 12.91
C PRO A 150 -4.43 -18.27 11.80
N GLU A 151 -5.31 -17.70 10.98
CA GLU A 151 -5.28 -18.04 9.58
C GLU A 151 -4.15 -17.22 8.97
N SER A 152 -3.33 -17.84 8.11
CA SER A 152 -2.24 -17.13 7.44
C SER A 152 -2.78 -15.86 6.81
N ALA A 153 -2.02 -14.75 6.87
CA ALA A 153 -2.43 -13.47 6.29
C ALA A 153 -2.88 -13.59 4.81
N GLU A 154 -2.36 -14.59 4.10
CA GLU A 154 -2.79 -14.98 2.74
C GLU A 154 -4.26 -15.37 2.63
N ARG A 155 -4.85 -16.07 3.62
CA ARG A 155 -6.27 -16.45 3.59
C ARG A 155 -7.21 -15.26 3.79
N LYS A 156 -6.68 -14.14 4.30
CA LYS A 156 -7.42 -12.91 4.57
C LYS A 156 -7.29 -11.87 3.47
N LEU A 157 -6.40 -12.10 2.50
CA LEU A 157 -6.07 -11.16 1.43
C LEU A 157 -6.70 -11.65 0.11
N THR A 158 -7.57 -10.84 -0.48
CA THR A 158 -8.23 -11.17 -1.76
C THR A 158 -7.98 -10.05 -2.75
N ARG A 159 -7.48 -10.40 -3.93
CA ARG A 159 -7.30 -9.44 -5.03
C ARG A 159 -8.67 -9.12 -5.63
N ILE A 160 -9.00 -7.84 -5.75
CA ILE A 160 -10.28 -7.38 -6.32
C ILE A 160 -10.12 -6.60 -7.63
N VAL A 161 -8.97 -5.93 -7.83
CA VAL A 161 -8.66 -5.20 -9.07
C VAL A 161 -7.19 -5.38 -9.42
N SER A 162 -6.89 -5.44 -10.71
CA SER A 162 -5.55 -5.19 -11.25
C SER A 162 -5.67 -4.02 -12.22
N VAL A 163 -4.86 -2.97 -12.01
CA VAL A 163 -4.87 -1.80 -12.90
C VAL A 163 -4.05 -2.09 -14.16
N PRO A 164 -4.20 -1.29 -15.24
CA PRO A 164 -3.37 -1.44 -16.43
C PRO A 164 -1.87 -1.39 -16.12
N TYR A 165 -1.08 -1.97 -17.01
CA TYR A 165 0.37 -2.02 -16.86
C TYR A 165 0.98 -0.61 -16.72
N GLY A 166 1.90 -0.46 -15.77
CA GLY A 166 2.58 0.81 -15.48
C GLY A 166 1.72 1.90 -14.82
N ALA A 167 0.43 1.63 -14.55
CA ALA A 167 -0.40 2.47 -13.68
C ALA A 167 -0.16 2.16 -12.20
N GLU A 168 -0.51 3.11 -11.34
CA GLU A 168 -0.73 2.86 -9.91
C GLU A 168 -2.22 2.79 -9.59
N ALA A 169 -2.58 2.09 -8.53
CA ALA A 169 -3.92 2.13 -7.96
C ALA A 169 -3.95 3.15 -6.81
N THR A 170 -4.79 4.17 -6.92
CA THR A 170 -4.87 5.25 -5.94
C THR A 170 -6.32 5.65 -5.67
N SER A 171 -6.51 6.54 -4.69
CA SER A 171 -7.79 7.19 -4.37
C SER A 171 -8.92 6.18 -4.21
N THR A 172 -8.62 5.05 -3.55
CA THR A 172 -9.66 4.10 -3.17
C THR A 172 -10.58 4.77 -2.17
N TYR A 173 -11.89 4.61 -2.36
CA TYR A 173 -12.88 5.15 -1.43
C TYR A 173 -14.16 4.33 -1.48
N PHE A 174 -14.77 4.12 -0.33
CA PHE A 174 -15.99 3.34 -0.20
C PHE A 174 -17.18 4.24 0.12
N TYR A 175 -18.18 4.21 -0.76
CA TYR A 175 -19.49 4.80 -0.55
C TYR A 175 -20.42 3.69 -0.08
N ASP A 176 -20.91 3.80 1.16
CA ASP A 176 -21.62 2.75 1.86
C ASP A 176 -23.09 2.61 1.46
N ASN A 177 -23.81 3.72 1.29
CA ASN A 177 -25.21 3.71 0.91
C ASN A 177 -25.59 4.92 0.06
N TYR A 178 -25.50 4.74 -1.24
CA TYR A 178 -26.03 5.64 -2.23
C TYR A 178 -27.28 5.01 -2.88
N HIS A 179 -28.46 5.44 -2.40
CA HIS A 179 -29.77 4.95 -2.84
C HIS A 179 -29.94 3.42 -2.75
N GLY A 180 -29.48 2.81 -1.66
CA GLY A 180 -29.59 1.36 -1.43
C GLY A 180 -28.47 0.52 -2.04
N TYR A 181 -27.45 1.17 -2.60
CA TYR A 181 -26.26 0.53 -3.17
C TYR A 181 -24.97 1.11 -2.61
N ALA A 182 -23.97 0.25 -2.45
CA ALA A 182 -22.61 0.64 -2.11
C ALA A 182 -21.69 0.58 -3.34
N TYR A 183 -20.63 1.40 -3.31
CA TYR A 183 -19.65 1.52 -4.37
C TYR A 183 -18.25 1.60 -3.79
N LEU A 184 -17.34 0.77 -4.30
CA LEU A 184 -15.92 0.99 -4.13
C LEU A 184 -15.37 1.69 -5.38
N MET A 185 -14.80 2.86 -5.20
CA MET A 185 -14.11 3.59 -6.24
C MET A 185 -12.63 3.21 -6.25
N VAL A 186 -12.06 3.10 -7.43
CA VAL A 186 -10.62 2.90 -7.65
C VAL A 186 -10.19 3.77 -8.81
N VAL A 187 -9.05 4.45 -8.65
CA VAL A 187 -8.44 5.24 -9.71
C VAL A 187 -7.15 4.56 -10.18
N ALA A 188 -7.07 4.24 -11.47
CA ALA A 188 -5.80 3.91 -12.10
C ALA A 188 -5.14 5.20 -12.58
N GLN A 189 -4.09 5.64 -11.89
CA GLN A 189 -3.35 6.84 -12.26
C GLN A 189 -2.18 6.48 -13.18
N LYS A 190 -1.87 7.39 -14.12
CA LYS A 190 -0.71 7.32 -15.02
C LYS A 190 -0.52 5.94 -15.69
N PRO A 191 -1.56 5.36 -16.35
CA PRO A 191 -1.39 4.09 -17.08
C PRO A 191 -0.19 4.17 -18.01
N TYR A 192 0.65 3.13 -18.00
CA TYR A 192 1.92 3.04 -18.73
C TYR A 192 3.03 4.02 -18.30
N GLY A 193 2.83 4.79 -17.22
CA GLY A 193 3.72 5.88 -16.81
C GLY A 193 4.99 5.45 -16.08
N LYS A 194 4.94 4.38 -15.26
CA LYS A 194 6.10 3.91 -14.46
C LYS A 194 7.19 3.22 -15.29
N THR A 195 6.82 2.71 -16.46
CA THR A 195 7.63 1.75 -17.21
C THR A 195 8.66 2.40 -18.10
N LEU A 196 8.42 3.61 -18.60
CA LEU A 196 9.30 4.26 -19.57
C LEU A 196 10.64 4.73 -18.97
N SER A 197 10.62 5.37 -17.80
CA SER A 197 11.84 5.95 -17.20
C SER A 197 12.76 4.89 -16.57
N ARG A 198 12.18 3.87 -15.92
CA ARG A 198 12.95 2.85 -15.18
C ARG A 198 13.46 1.72 -16.06
N TYR A 199 12.74 1.37 -17.12
CA TYR A 199 13.20 0.38 -18.11
C TYR A 199 14.45 0.88 -18.85
N ALA A 200 14.46 2.16 -19.25
CA ALA A 200 15.62 2.79 -19.87
C ALA A 200 16.86 2.77 -18.96
N ASP A 201 16.68 3.03 -17.65
CA ASP A 201 17.79 3.08 -16.71
C ASP A 201 18.33 1.69 -16.33
N ARG A 202 17.45 0.67 -16.19
CA ARG A 202 17.89 -0.74 -15.97
C ARG A 202 18.56 -1.35 -17.20
N MET A 203 18.14 -1.00 -18.42
CA MET A 203 18.83 -1.40 -19.67
C MET A 203 20.20 -0.71 -19.80
N ARG A 204 20.29 0.59 -19.48
CA ARG A 204 21.55 1.36 -19.56
C ARG A 204 22.61 0.88 -18.59
N THR A 205 22.20 0.38 -17.42
CA THR A 205 23.11 -0.09 -16.36
C THR A 205 23.47 -1.57 -16.46
N GLY A 206 22.84 -2.33 -17.37
CA GLY A 206 23.08 -3.78 -17.52
C GLY A 206 22.67 -4.63 -16.31
N ALA A 207 21.89 -4.05 -15.39
CA ALA A 207 21.55 -4.64 -14.10
C ALA A 207 20.48 -5.75 -14.16
N VAL A 208 19.89 -6.00 -15.34
CA VAL A 208 18.91 -7.08 -15.56
C VAL A 208 19.30 -7.88 -16.79
N GLN A 209 19.55 -9.18 -16.60
CA GLN A 209 19.48 -10.16 -17.70
C GLN A 209 18.04 -10.65 -17.78
N PHE A 210 17.35 -10.32 -18.88
CA PHE A 210 16.01 -10.84 -19.10
C PHE A 210 16.00 -12.37 -19.07
N PRO A 211 14.99 -13.01 -18.45
CA PRO A 211 14.71 -14.41 -18.66
C PRO A 211 14.65 -14.68 -20.18
N PRO A 212 15.38 -15.69 -20.70
CA PRO A 212 15.46 -15.96 -22.13
C PRO A 212 14.09 -16.09 -22.83
N GLN A 213 13.09 -16.57 -22.09
CA GLN A 213 11.73 -16.84 -22.55
C GLN A 213 10.96 -15.57 -22.94
N LEU A 214 11.39 -14.43 -22.41
CA LEU A 214 10.63 -13.20 -22.44
C LEU A 214 11.14 -12.28 -23.57
N ARG A 215 12.42 -12.32 -23.94
CA ARG A 215 13.10 -11.37 -24.86
C ARG A 215 12.37 -11.05 -26.19
N GLY A 216 11.56 -11.96 -26.74
CA GLY A 216 10.79 -11.72 -27.97
C GLY A 216 9.56 -10.83 -27.77
N GLU A 217 8.76 -11.08 -26.74
CA GLU A 217 7.54 -10.35 -26.40
C GLU A 217 7.85 -8.90 -25.93
N TYR A 218 9.04 -8.68 -25.34
CA TYR A 218 9.45 -7.36 -24.85
C TYR A 218 9.82 -6.37 -25.96
N ARG A 219 10.22 -6.81 -27.16
CA ARG A 219 10.47 -5.85 -28.25
C ARG A 219 9.17 -5.22 -28.71
N GLU A 220 8.11 -6.03 -28.84
CA GLU A 220 6.77 -5.54 -29.14
C GLU A 220 6.23 -4.69 -28.00
N LEU A 221 6.37 -5.12 -26.74
CA LEU A 221 5.95 -4.32 -25.59
C LEU A 221 6.74 -3.00 -25.47
N TYR A 222 8.05 -3.02 -25.71
CA TYR A 222 8.91 -1.83 -25.73
C TYR A 222 8.49 -0.86 -26.82
N GLU A 223 8.26 -1.34 -28.04
CA GLU A 223 7.76 -0.51 -29.14
C GLU A 223 6.36 0.03 -28.85
N LEU A 224 5.48 -0.75 -28.19
CA LEU A 224 4.13 -0.32 -27.78
C LEU A 224 4.16 0.74 -26.66
N LEU A 225 5.04 0.57 -25.67
CA LEU A 225 5.21 1.50 -24.55
C LEU A 225 5.96 2.79 -24.92
N HIS A 226 6.81 2.75 -25.96
CA HIS A 226 7.50 3.94 -26.50
C HIS A 226 6.70 4.65 -27.58
N GLN A 227 5.52 4.16 -27.96
CA GLN A 227 4.58 4.99 -28.68
C GLN A 227 4.13 6.13 -27.77
N PRO A 228 4.00 7.37 -28.29
CA PRO A 228 3.36 8.43 -27.52
C PRO A 228 1.99 7.91 -27.08
N ILE A 229 1.75 7.88 -25.76
CA ILE A 229 0.44 7.56 -25.20
C ILE A 229 -0.57 8.48 -25.91
N PRO A 230 -1.54 7.96 -26.66
CA PRO A 230 -2.52 8.80 -27.33
C PRO A 230 -3.20 9.71 -26.29
N GLU A 231 -3.49 10.96 -26.66
CA GLU A 231 -3.91 11.98 -25.70
C GLU A 231 -5.19 11.56 -24.95
N GLU A 232 -6.04 10.75 -25.59
CA GLU A 232 -7.23 10.15 -25.01
C GLU A 232 -6.96 9.16 -23.86
N TYR A 233 -5.75 8.62 -23.74
CA TYR A 233 -5.34 7.72 -22.66
C TYR A 233 -4.46 8.40 -21.61
N LYS A 234 -4.08 9.68 -21.81
CA LYS A 234 -3.41 10.49 -20.79
C LYS A 234 -4.44 10.99 -19.78
N GLY A 235 -4.76 10.14 -18.82
CA GLY A 235 -5.73 10.46 -17.79
C GLY A 235 -5.79 9.43 -16.67
N ALA A 236 -6.64 9.70 -15.69
CA ALA A 236 -6.98 8.75 -14.65
C ALA A 236 -8.16 7.89 -15.13
N ILE A 237 -8.07 6.57 -15.03
CA ILE A 237 -9.23 5.69 -15.27
C ILE A 237 -9.95 5.52 -13.94
N ILE A 238 -11.19 6.00 -13.86
CA ILE A 238 -12.05 5.83 -12.68
C ILE A 238 -12.88 4.57 -12.90
N GLY A 239 -12.67 3.55 -12.08
CA GLY A 239 -13.45 2.33 -12.05
C GLY A 239 -14.34 2.25 -10.82
N THR A 240 -15.54 1.70 -10.99
CA THR A 240 -16.43 1.31 -9.89
C THR A 240 -16.44 -0.20 -9.75
N VAL A 241 -16.22 -0.72 -8.55
CA VAL A 241 -16.57 -2.09 -8.18
C VAL A 241 -17.94 -2.05 -7.50
N GLY A 242 -19.02 -2.13 -8.28
CA GLY A 242 -20.41 -2.00 -7.80
C GLY A 242 -21.36 -1.46 -8.87
N PRO A 243 -22.68 -1.66 -8.76
CA PRO A 243 -23.43 -1.51 -7.51
C PRO A 243 -23.56 -2.78 -6.65
N ILE A 244 -23.29 -2.67 -5.34
CA ILE A 244 -23.49 -3.73 -4.34
C ILE A 244 -24.75 -3.41 -3.53
N PRO A 245 -25.80 -4.26 -3.49
CA PRO A 245 -26.98 -3.97 -2.68
C PRO A 245 -26.63 -3.85 -1.19
N VAL A 246 -27.04 -2.77 -0.52
CA VAL A 246 -26.77 -2.54 0.91
C VAL A 246 -27.31 -3.67 1.78
N ALA A 247 -28.44 -4.27 1.41
CA ALA A 247 -29.01 -5.42 2.11
C ALA A 247 -28.10 -6.68 2.12
N SER A 248 -27.07 -6.71 1.28
CA SER A 248 -26.07 -7.79 1.27
C SER A 248 -24.81 -7.48 2.08
N LEU A 249 -24.66 -6.24 2.54
CA LEU A 249 -23.54 -5.84 3.38
C LEU A 249 -23.83 -6.14 4.86
N PRO A 250 -22.79 -6.40 5.67
CA PRO A 250 -22.92 -6.43 7.12
C PRO A 250 -23.55 -5.13 7.62
N ALA A 251 -24.36 -5.21 8.67
CA ALA A 251 -24.94 -4.03 9.30
C ALA A 251 -23.81 -3.09 9.74
N MET A 252 -23.82 -1.86 9.21
CA MET A 252 -22.92 -0.81 9.64
C MET A 252 -23.30 -0.40 11.07
N PRO A 253 -22.34 -0.06 11.95
CA PRO A 253 -22.65 0.58 13.22
C PRO A 253 -23.48 1.85 12.97
N GLU A 254 -24.51 2.10 13.77
CA GLU A 254 -25.42 3.25 13.62
C GLU A 254 -24.73 4.62 13.77
N ASP A 255 -23.45 4.65 14.15
CA ASP A 255 -22.65 5.85 14.41
C ASP A 255 -21.35 5.91 13.58
N ALA A 256 -21.43 5.64 12.27
CA ALA A 256 -20.37 6.06 11.34
C ALA A 256 -20.62 7.53 10.94
N PRO A 257 -19.74 8.48 11.33
CA PRO A 257 -19.89 9.88 10.95
C PRO A 257 -19.75 10.12 9.43
#